data_AF-A0A3M2T5X1-F1
#
_entry.id   AF-A0A3M2T5X1-F1
#
_cell.length_a   1.000
_cell.length_b   1.000
_cell.length_c   1.000
_cell.angle_alpha   90.00
_cell.angle_beta   90.00
_cell.angle_gamma   90.00
#
_symmetry.space_group_name_H-M   'P 1'
#
loop_
_entity.id
_entity.type
_entity.pdbx_description
1 polymer ?
#
loop_
_entity_poly.entity_id
_entity_poly.type
_entity_poly.pdbx_seq_one_letter_code
_entity_poly.pdbx_strand_id
1 'polypeptide(L)'
;MSLFKPTAEVPQFVFEFKYWEGEATTILMAYDVREIQRVIRYRPFCDPNLPASILQTRDERIVERFLLALATPREAAFVAQLSQNEKVNEIIRRSRASATFVPWDWIPSLQCSELDSQAIATEINARSHHQFGRIPFEEWVRYSLGFRVIAVEWFLQQHTNLYNHLLNYLTASRDEIEKYVEVEKVCFTKVFTKIFKQANSLSYSFFKARARSLIEL
;
A
#
# COMPACT_ATOMS: atom_id res chain seq x y z
N MET A 1 -4.85 29.76 -0.78
CA MET A 1 -4.96 28.66 0.21
C MET A 1 -4.82 27.35 -0.52
N SER A 2 -3.92 26.46 -0.10
CA SER A 2 -3.66 25.18 -0.79
C SER A 2 -4.69 24.14 -0.32
N LEU A 3 -5.45 23.62 -1.29
CA LEU A 3 -6.56 22.67 -1.12
C LEU A 3 -6.10 21.22 -0.92
N PHE A 4 -4.84 20.91 -1.24
CA PHE A 4 -4.26 19.59 -1.11
C PHE A 4 -2.94 19.70 -0.35
N LYS A 5 -2.95 19.40 0.94
CA LYS A 5 -1.73 19.13 1.71
C LYS A 5 -1.67 17.62 1.95
N PRO A 6 -0.96 16.84 1.10
CA PRO A 6 -0.81 15.40 1.27
C PRO A 6 -0.25 15.01 2.66
N THR A 7 0.53 15.91 3.26
CA THR A 7 1.10 15.75 4.60
C THR A 7 0.12 15.95 5.74
N ALA A 8 -1.05 16.56 5.51
CA ALA A 8 -2.03 16.85 6.56
C ALA A 8 -3.04 15.72 6.80
N GLU A 9 -3.17 14.77 5.86
CA GLU A 9 -4.24 13.74 5.90
C GLU A 9 -3.76 12.35 6.33
N VAL A 10 -2.45 12.13 6.44
CA VAL A 10 -1.89 10.82 6.80
C VAL A 10 -1.54 10.82 8.28
N PRO A 11 -2.18 9.98 9.12
CA PRO A 11 -1.78 9.83 10.51
C PRO A 11 -0.33 9.32 10.55
N GLN A 12 0.60 10.18 10.96
CA GLN A 12 1.96 9.77 11.26
C GLN A 12 1.99 9.30 12.70
N PHE A 13 2.02 7.99 12.91
CA PHE A 13 2.20 7.46 14.24
C PHE A 13 3.70 7.50 14.59
N VAL A 14 4.10 8.53 15.35
CA VAL A 14 5.47 8.63 15.88
C VAL A 14 5.51 7.84 17.19
N PHE A 15 6.10 6.65 17.16
CA PHE A 15 6.32 5.83 18.34
C PHE A 15 7.80 5.83 18.70
N GLU A 16 8.13 6.16 19.95
CA GLU A 16 9.50 6.10 20.47
C GLU A 16 10.00 4.64 20.59
N PHE A 17 9.09 3.69 20.83
CA PHE A 17 9.39 2.26 20.90
C PHE A 17 8.51 1.46 19.94
N LYS A 18 9.13 0.87 18.92
CA LYS A 18 8.47 0.05 17.90
C LYS A 18 8.39 -1.42 18.33
N TYR A 19 7.59 -1.71 19.35
CA TYR A 19 7.48 -3.07 19.92
C TYR A 19 7.20 -4.16 18.86
N TRP A 20 6.49 -3.82 17.79
CA TRP A 20 6.18 -4.72 16.69
C TRP A 20 7.40 -5.20 15.90
N GLU A 21 8.54 -4.49 15.96
CA GLU A 21 9.79 -4.97 15.34
C GLU A 21 10.38 -6.15 16.12
N GLY A 22 10.29 -6.13 17.46
CA GLY A 22 10.68 -7.26 18.30
C GLY A 22 9.76 -8.47 18.13
N GLU A 23 8.45 -8.24 18.04
CA GLU A 23 7.46 -9.26 17.69
C GLU A 23 7.74 -9.88 16.32
N ALA A 24 8.06 -9.05 15.31
CA ALA A 24 8.39 -9.52 13.98
C ALA A 24 9.62 -10.44 13.97
N THR A 25 10.68 -10.07 14.68
CA THR A 25 11.87 -10.93 14.86
C THR A 25 11.50 -12.26 15.51
N THR A 26 10.66 -12.22 16.55
CA THR A 26 10.19 -13.43 17.25
C THR A 26 9.40 -14.34 16.30
N ILE A 27 8.50 -13.78 15.49
CA ILE A 27 7.72 -14.53 14.50
C ILE A 27 8.63 -15.12 13.41
N LEU A 28 9.62 -14.37 12.92
CA LEU A 28 10.58 -14.88 11.93
C LEU A 28 11.40 -16.08 12.45
N MET A 29 11.57 -16.16 13.78
CA MET A 29 12.19 -17.29 14.49
C MET A 29 11.18 -18.40 14.87
N ALA A 30 9.88 -18.17 14.78
CA ALA A 30 8.84 -19.16 15.07
C ALA A 30 8.74 -20.23 13.97
N TYR A 31 7.91 -21.26 14.13
CA TYR A 31 7.77 -22.33 13.13
C TYR A 31 6.53 -22.22 12.25
N ASP A 32 5.76 -21.13 12.41
CA ASP A 32 4.52 -20.90 11.65
C ASP A 32 4.79 -20.20 10.31
N VAL A 33 4.70 -20.98 9.24
CA VAL A 33 4.83 -20.56 7.85
C VAL A 33 3.93 -19.36 7.50
N ARG A 34 2.68 -19.34 7.98
CA ARG A 34 1.71 -18.29 7.62
C ARG A 34 2.02 -16.99 8.33
N GLU A 35 2.40 -17.05 9.60
CA GLU A 35 2.79 -15.84 10.35
C GLU A 35 4.11 -15.27 9.82
N ILE A 36 5.09 -16.11 9.48
CA ILE A 36 6.34 -15.68 8.83
C ILE A 36 6.05 -15.00 7.49
N GLN A 37 5.21 -15.62 6.63
CA GLN A 37 4.81 -15.04 5.36
C GLN A 37 4.14 -13.67 5.54
N ARG A 38 3.25 -13.54 6.54
CA ARG A 38 2.61 -12.27 6.88
C ARG A 38 3.62 -11.22 7.30
N VAL A 39 4.56 -11.54 8.18
CA VAL A 39 5.61 -10.59 8.62
C VAL A 39 6.47 -10.13 7.44
N ILE A 40 6.88 -11.05 6.55
CA ILE A 40 7.62 -10.70 5.34
C ILE A 40 6.79 -9.81 4.40
N ARG A 41 5.48 -10.03 4.31
CA ARG A 41 4.59 -9.26 3.44
C ARG A 41 4.35 -7.84 3.96
N TYR A 42 3.95 -7.73 5.23
CA TYR A 42 3.64 -6.45 5.86
C TYR A 42 4.87 -5.59 6.12
N ARG A 43 6.04 -6.24 6.28
CA ARG A 43 7.32 -5.59 6.55
C ARG A 43 7.17 -4.57 7.69
N PRO A 44 6.91 -4.99 8.93
CA PRO A 44 6.77 -4.08 10.06
C PRO A 44 8.10 -3.47 10.53
N PHE A 45 9.22 -3.79 9.87
CA PHE A 45 10.59 -3.42 10.23
C PHE A 45 11.19 -2.32 9.33
N CYS A 46 12.10 -1.53 9.91
CA CYS A 46 12.97 -0.59 9.20
C CYS A 46 13.87 -1.28 8.16
N ASP A 47 14.63 -2.29 8.58
CA ASP A 47 15.65 -2.93 7.73
C ASP A 47 15.02 -3.94 6.74
N PRO A 48 15.06 -3.67 5.42
CA PRO A 48 14.46 -4.56 4.42
C PRO A 48 15.13 -5.94 4.33
N ASN A 49 16.36 -6.08 4.85
CA ASN A 49 17.14 -7.32 4.81
C ASN A 49 16.90 -8.20 6.05
N LEU A 50 16.30 -7.67 7.11
CA LEU A 50 16.09 -8.37 8.38
C LEU A 50 15.51 -9.79 8.20
N PRO A 51 14.45 -10.01 7.39
CA PRO A 51 13.94 -11.36 7.19
C PRO A 51 14.93 -12.30 6.52
N ALA A 52 15.70 -11.81 5.54
CA ALA A 52 16.67 -12.62 4.84
C ALA A 52 17.81 -13.02 5.80
N SER A 53 18.32 -12.07 6.59
CA SER A 53 19.36 -12.33 7.59
C SER A 53 18.90 -13.35 8.63
N ILE A 54 17.67 -13.22 9.16
CA ILE A 54 17.14 -14.17 10.14
C ILE A 54 16.95 -15.56 9.51
N LEU A 55 16.31 -15.65 8.33
CA LEU A 55 16.08 -16.93 7.66
C LEU A 55 17.38 -17.65 7.27
N GLN A 56 18.46 -16.90 6.95
CA GLN A 56 19.78 -17.46 6.67
C GLN A 56 20.43 -18.09 7.90
N THR A 57 20.12 -17.64 9.11
CA THR A 57 20.65 -18.28 10.34
C THR A 57 19.88 -19.53 10.77
N ARG A 58 18.77 -19.85 10.09
CA ARG A 58 17.94 -21.01 10.45
C ARG A 58 18.50 -22.30 9.87
N ASP A 59 18.09 -23.41 10.47
CA ASP A 59 18.33 -24.74 9.93
C ASP A 59 17.76 -24.87 8.50
N GLU A 60 18.56 -25.42 7.61
CA GLU A 60 18.23 -25.52 6.19
C GLU A 60 16.92 -26.29 5.94
N ARG A 61 16.63 -27.32 6.74
CA ARG A 61 15.40 -28.13 6.61
C ARG A 61 14.16 -27.31 6.95
N ILE A 62 14.26 -26.35 7.89
CA ILE A 62 13.17 -25.43 8.21
C ILE A 62 12.90 -24.50 7.04
N VAL A 63 13.97 -23.92 6.47
CA VAL A 63 13.87 -23.01 5.32
C VAL A 63 13.28 -23.75 4.12
N GLU A 64 13.76 -24.96 3.84
CA GLU A 64 13.23 -25.81 2.78
C GLU A 64 11.74 -26.15 2.99
N ARG A 65 11.35 -26.57 4.19
CA ARG A 65 9.95 -26.87 4.51
C ARG A 65 9.05 -25.65 4.32
N PHE A 66 9.53 -24.47 4.71
CA PHE A 66 8.79 -23.23 4.49
C PHE A 66 8.64 -22.94 2.99
N LEU A 67 9.72 -23.01 2.21
CA LEU A 67 9.65 -22.80 0.77
C LEU A 67 8.71 -23.80 0.09
N LEU A 68 8.76 -25.07 0.47
CA LEU A 68 7.84 -26.10 -0.02
C LEU A 68 6.37 -25.78 0.30
N ALA A 69 6.08 -25.21 1.47
CA ALA A 69 4.74 -24.79 1.83
C ALA A 69 4.23 -23.58 1.00
N LEU A 70 5.14 -22.81 0.40
CA LEU A 70 4.84 -21.73 -0.54
C LEU A 70 4.89 -22.18 -2.01
N ALA A 71 5.33 -23.42 -2.26
CA ALA A 71 5.54 -23.95 -3.60
C ALA A 71 4.41 -24.89 -4.02
N THR A 72 4.28 -25.05 -5.33
CA THR A 72 3.42 -26.09 -5.90
C THR A 72 4.15 -27.44 -5.83
N PRO A 73 3.44 -28.58 -5.75
CA PRO A 73 4.08 -29.90 -5.66
C PRO A 73 5.06 -30.20 -6.81
N ARG A 74 4.87 -29.60 -7.98
CA ARG A 74 5.74 -29.75 -9.16
C ARG A 74 7.10 -29.08 -9.01
N GLU A 75 7.21 -28.10 -8.12
CA GLU A 75 8.43 -27.34 -7.88
C GLU A 75 9.33 -28.00 -6.83
N ALA A 76 8.92 -29.12 -6.20
CA ALA A 76 9.69 -29.75 -5.13
C ALA A 76 11.12 -30.14 -5.55
N ALA A 77 11.27 -30.68 -6.77
CA ALA A 77 12.59 -31.03 -7.32
C ALA A 77 13.47 -29.80 -7.56
N PHE A 78 12.87 -28.68 -7.96
CA PHE A 78 13.58 -27.41 -8.11
C PHE A 78 14.03 -26.86 -6.75
N VAL A 79 13.13 -26.87 -5.75
CA VAL A 79 13.44 -26.42 -4.37
C VAL A 79 14.61 -27.19 -3.76
N ALA A 80 14.67 -28.51 -3.99
CA ALA A 80 15.76 -29.35 -3.48
C ALA A 80 17.13 -29.01 -4.06
N GLN A 81 17.20 -28.41 -5.26
CA GLN A 81 18.45 -28.04 -5.93
C GLN A 81 18.98 -26.66 -5.51
N LEU A 82 18.14 -25.85 -4.85
CA LEU A 82 18.52 -24.51 -4.42
C LEU A 82 19.46 -24.56 -3.21
N SER A 83 20.48 -23.71 -3.22
CA SER A 83 21.26 -23.40 -2.02
C SER A 83 20.38 -22.72 -0.96
N GLN A 84 20.81 -22.74 0.30
CA GLN A 84 20.09 -22.05 1.38
C GLN A 84 19.81 -20.57 1.07
N ASN A 85 20.77 -19.85 0.48
CA ASN A 85 20.59 -18.45 0.12
C ASN A 85 19.49 -18.27 -0.94
N GLU A 86 19.50 -19.11 -1.98
CA GLU A 86 18.48 -19.10 -3.03
C GLU A 86 17.09 -19.45 -2.49
N LYS A 87 17.00 -20.45 -1.59
CA LYS A 87 15.75 -20.79 -0.91
C LYS A 87 15.19 -19.58 -0.15
N VAL A 88 16.04 -18.88 0.61
CA VAL A 88 15.63 -17.66 1.34
C VAL A 88 15.15 -16.57 0.38
N ASN A 89 15.89 -16.28 -0.69
CA ASN A 89 15.48 -15.26 -1.66
C ASN A 89 14.11 -15.58 -2.27
N GLU A 90 13.86 -16.86 -2.56
CA GLU A 90 12.61 -17.31 -3.13
C GLU A 90 11.44 -17.20 -2.13
N ILE A 91 11.66 -17.51 -0.85
CA ILE A 91 10.68 -17.27 0.21
C ILE A 91 10.32 -15.79 0.28
N ILE A 92 11.31 -14.90 0.29
CA ILE A 92 11.08 -13.45 0.33
C ILE A 92 10.29 -13.00 -0.89
N ARG A 93 10.67 -13.46 -2.09
CA ARG A 93 10.02 -13.10 -3.35
C ARG A 93 8.55 -13.55 -3.37
N ARG A 94 8.25 -14.78 -2.98
CA ARG A 94 6.89 -15.35 -2.97
C ARG A 94 5.99 -14.78 -1.88
N SER A 95 6.58 -14.26 -0.80
CA SER A 95 5.83 -13.68 0.31
C SER A 95 5.44 -12.21 0.06
N ARG A 96 6.18 -11.50 -0.78
CA ARG A 96 5.93 -10.08 -1.11
C ARG A 96 4.74 -9.93 -2.07
N ALA A 97 3.99 -8.85 -1.88
CA ALA A 97 3.02 -8.38 -2.87
C ALA A 97 3.71 -7.47 -3.88
N SER A 98 3.36 -7.59 -5.16
CA SER A 98 3.82 -6.67 -6.21
C SER A 98 2.80 -5.57 -6.40
N ALA A 99 3.23 -4.31 -6.25
CA ALA A 99 2.42 -3.17 -6.66
C ALA A 99 2.49 -2.98 -8.19
N THR A 100 1.40 -2.50 -8.78
CA THR A 100 1.38 -2.09 -10.19
C THR A 100 1.24 -0.58 -10.26
N PHE A 101 2.06 0.04 -11.09
CA PHE A 101 2.09 1.49 -11.26
C PHE A 101 1.27 1.86 -12.48
N VAL A 102 0.16 2.57 -12.27
CA VAL A 102 -0.67 3.11 -13.34
C VAL A 102 -0.43 4.62 -13.39
N PRO A 103 0.00 5.19 -14.52
CA PRO A 103 0.15 6.64 -14.66
C PRO A 103 -1.22 7.32 -14.69
N TRP A 104 -1.26 8.60 -14.35
CA TRP A 104 -2.41 9.46 -14.61
C TRP A 104 -2.43 9.82 -16.09
N ASP A 105 -3.53 9.51 -16.77
CA ASP A 105 -3.72 9.64 -18.21
C ASP A 105 -4.93 10.51 -18.58
N TRP A 106 -5.62 11.06 -17.58
CA TRP A 106 -6.78 11.91 -17.78
C TRP A 106 -6.38 13.39 -17.86
N ILE A 107 -6.82 14.04 -18.93
CA ILE A 107 -6.46 15.41 -19.32
C ILE A 107 -7.73 16.19 -19.69
N PRO A 108 -8.04 17.30 -18.98
CA PRO A 108 -9.25 18.10 -19.21
C PRO A 108 -9.51 18.49 -20.66
N SER A 109 -8.47 18.99 -21.35
CA SER A 109 -8.59 19.54 -22.71
C SER A 109 -8.97 18.51 -23.77
N LEU A 110 -8.73 17.22 -23.52
CA LEU A 110 -9.04 16.14 -24.47
C LEU A 110 -10.40 15.50 -24.22
N GLN A 111 -10.92 15.62 -23.00
CA GLN A 111 -11.98 14.73 -22.50
C GLN A 111 -13.21 15.48 -21.98
N CYS A 112 -13.18 16.83 -21.85
CA CYS A 112 -14.20 17.57 -21.09
C CYS A 112 -14.98 18.65 -21.83
N SER A 113 -14.73 18.90 -23.12
CA SER A 113 -15.37 20.03 -23.83
C SER A 113 -16.90 19.95 -23.84
N GLU A 114 -17.48 18.75 -23.79
CA GLU A 114 -18.94 18.52 -23.82
C GLU A 114 -19.49 17.85 -22.56
N LEU A 115 -18.63 17.44 -21.62
CA LEU A 115 -19.07 16.74 -20.41
C LEU A 115 -19.60 17.71 -19.35
N ASP A 116 -20.66 17.35 -18.66
CA ASP A 116 -21.13 18.07 -17.48
C ASP A 116 -20.22 17.83 -16.25
N SER A 117 -20.38 18.66 -15.22
CA SER A 117 -19.57 18.58 -13.99
C SER A 117 -19.70 17.23 -13.28
N GLN A 118 -20.85 16.56 -13.38
CA GLN A 118 -21.10 15.28 -12.72
C GLN A 118 -20.34 14.13 -13.42
N ALA A 119 -20.32 14.12 -14.74
CA ALA A 119 -19.59 13.17 -15.56
C ALA A 119 -18.07 13.32 -15.34
N ILE A 120 -17.57 14.56 -15.34
CA ILE A 120 -16.16 14.85 -15.06
C ILE A 120 -15.76 14.35 -13.67
N ALA A 121 -16.56 14.67 -12.63
CA ALA A 121 -16.28 14.20 -11.28
C ALA A 121 -16.29 12.67 -11.18
N THR A 122 -17.22 12.01 -11.88
CA THR A 122 -17.31 10.55 -11.90
C THR A 122 -16.07 9.91 -12.51
N GLU A 123 -15.59 10.45 -13.62
CA GLU A 123 -14.41 9.94 -14.33
C GLU A 123 -13.13 10.11 -13.50
N ILE A 124 -12.90 11.29 -12.93
CA ILE A 124 -11.76 11.55 -12.03
C ILE A 124 -11.80 10.59 -10.83
N ASN A 125 -12.98 10.40 -10.23
CA ASN A 125 -13.14 9.52 -9.08
C ASN A 125 -12.91 8.05 -9.42
N ALA A 126 -13.38 7.59 -10.58
CA ALA A 126 -13.18 6.23 -11.05
C ALA A 126 -11.68 5.94 -11.25
N ARG A 127 -10.94 6.87 -11.84
CA ARG A 127 -9.48 6.75 -12.05
C ARG A 127 -8.70 6.79 -10.74
N SER A 128 -9.05 7.72 -9.84
CA SER A 128 -8.45 7.78 -8.50
C SER A 128 -8.69 6.47 -7.72
N HIS A 129 -9.92 5.95 -7.72
CA HIS A 129 -10.24 4.66 -7.10
C HIS A 129 -9.49 3.50 -7.75
N HIS A 130 -9.38 3.51 -9.08
CA HIS A 130 -8.62 2.49 -9.80
C HIS A 130 -7.17 2.46 -9.33
N GLN A 131 -6.49 3.61 -9.31
CA GLN A 131 -5.11 3.72 -8.84
C GLN A 131 -4.96 3.34 -7.37
N PHE A 132 -5.87 3.78 -6.50
CA PHE A 132 -5.88 3.42 -5.08
C PHE A 132 -5.96 1.90 -4.89
N GLY A 133 -6.86 1.24 -5.62
CA GLY A 133 -7.05 -0.21 -5.57
C GLY A 133 -5.89 -1.04 -6.15
N ARG A 134 -4.95 -0.44 -6.88
CA ARG A 134 -3.73 -1.12 -7.37
C ARG A 134 -2.62 -1.19 -6.33
N ILE A 135 -2.72 -0.41 -5.26
CA ILE A 135 -1.76 -0.43 -4.17
C ILE A 135 -2.19 -1.52 -3.16
N PRO A 136 -1.34 -2.52 -2.88
CA PRO A 136 -1.63 -3.52 -1.86
C PRO A 136 -1.90 -2.88 -0.50
N PHE A 137 -2.83 -3.46 0.27
CA PHE A 137 -3.17 -2.96 1.60
C PHE A 137 -1.93 -2.84 2.51
N GLU A 138 -0.99 -3.77 2.39
CA GLU A 138 0.24 -3.82 3.18
C GLU A 138 1.16 -2.63 2.93
N GLU A 139 1.14 -2.06 1.71
CA GLU A 139 1.87 -0.82 1.38
C GLU A 139 1.25 0.38 2.10
N TRP A 140 -0.09 0.45 2.22
CA TRP A 140 -0.77 1.49 2.99
C TRP A 140 -0.48 1.40 4.48
N VAL A 141 -0.48 0.19 5.04
CA VAL A 141 -0.11 -0.04 6.45
C VAL A 141 1.34 0.36 6.70
N ARG A 142 2.27 -0.03 5.82
CA ARG A 142 3.68 0.36 5.96
C ARG A 142 3.84 1.88 5.89
N TYR A 143 3.14 2.55 4.98
CA TYR A 143 3.17 4.01 4.88
C TYR A 143 2.62 4.72 6.12
N SER A 144 1.53 4.22 6.72
CA SER A 144 0.96 4.82 7.94
C SER A 144 1.85 4.66 9.18
N LEU A 145 2.71 3.63 9.21
CA LEU A 145 3.76 3.48 10.21
C LEU A 145 4.96 4.44 10.01
N GLY A 146 4.86 5.37 9.05
CA GLY A 146 5.89 6.37 8.76
C GLY A 146 7.01 5.86 7.87
N PHE A 147 6.89 4.66 7.29
CA PHE A 147 7.89 4.16 6.36
C PHE A 147 7.68 4.72 4.95
N ARG A 148 8.80 4.91 4.25
CA ARG A 148 8.80 5.24 2.83
C ARG A 148 8.24 4.08 2.00
N VAL A 149 7.28 4.37 1.13
CA VAL A 149 6.61 3.38 0.28
C VAL A 149 6.41 3.92 -1.14
N ILE A 150 7.16 3.38 -2.09
CA ILE A 150 7.22 3.85 -3.48
C ILE A 150 5.83 3.80 -4.16
N ALA A 151 5.04 2.76 -3.91
CA ALA A 151 3.70 2.62 -4.49
C ALA A 151 2.76 3.76 -4.07
N VAL A 152 2.79 4.11 -2.78
CA VAL A 152 1.99 5.20 -2.21
C VAL A 152 2.53 6.55 -2.68
N GLU A 153 3.85 6.76 -2.68
CA GLU A 153 4.48 7.97 -3.22
C GLU A 153 4.09 8.21 -4.68
N TRP A 154 4.10 7.16 -5.50
CA TRP A 154 3.68 7.23 -6.89
C TRP A 154 2.22 7.66 -7.04
N PHE A 155 1.31 7.10 -6.24
CA PHE A 155 -0.10 7.49 -6.25
C PHE A 155 -0.30 8.95 -5.85
N LEU A 156 0.42 9.43 -4.83
CA LEU A 156 0.39 10.85 -4.43
C LEU A 156 0.96 11.75 -5.55
N GLN A 157 2.01 11.31 -6.24
CA GLN A 157 2.57 11.99 -7.39
C GLN A 157 1.56 12.08 -8.54
N GLN A 158 0.78 11.02 -8.80
CA GLN A 158 -0.27 11.05 -9.83
C GLN A 158 -1.37 12.07 -9.52
N HIS A 159 -1.76 12.22 -8.26
CA HIS A 159 -2.73 13.24 -7.85
C HIS A 159 -2.15 14.66 -7.95
N THR A 160 -0.85 14.80 -7.75
CA THR A 160 -0.14 16.07 -8.01
C THR A 160 -0.12 16.40 -9.51
N ASN A 161 0.07 15.40 -10.38
CA ASN A 161 0.01 15.59 -11.83
C ASN A 161 -1.40 16.02 -12.28
N LEU A 162 -2.45 15.37 -11.76
CA LEU A 162 -3.84 15.80 -12.00
C LEU A 162 -4.05 17.28 -11.62
N TYR A 163 -3.60 17.67 -10.41
CA TYR A 163 -3.70 19.06 -9.96
C TYR A 163 -3.03 20.03 -10.94
N ASN A 164 -1.82 19.71 -11.41
CA ASN A 164 -1.09 20.53 -12.37
C ASN A 164 -1.82 20.61 -13.72
N HIS A 165 -2.39 19.51 -14.21
CA HIS A 165 -3.19 19.51 -15.44
C HIS A 165 -4.42 20.40 -15.32
N LEU A 166 -5.14 20.33 -14.20
CA LEU A 166 -6.30 21.17 -13.92
C LEU A 166 -5.92 22.65 -13.82
N LEU A 167 -4.85 22.97 -13.08
CA LEU A 167 -4.38 24.34 -12.92
C LEU A 167 -4.01 24.97 -14.28
N ASN A 168 -3.26 24.24 -15.10
CA ASN A 168 -2.88 24.71 -16.43
C ASN A 168 -4.09 24.94 -17.34
N TYR A 169 -5.05 24.00 -17.31
CA TYR A 169 -6.28 24.11 -18.09
C TYR A 169 -7.12 25.32 -17.67
N LEU A 170 -7.39 25.48 -16.36
CA LEU A 170 -8.23 26.58 -15.86
C LEU A 170 -7.55 27.95 -15.97
N THR A 171 -6.23 28.00 -16.00
CA THR A 171 -5.49 29.24 -16.29
C THR A 171 -5.71 29.68 -17.74
N ALA A 172 -5.78 28.74 -18.68
CA ALA A 172 -6.02 28.99 -20.10
C ALA A 172 -7.51 29.17 -20.45
N SER A 173 -8.42 28.53 -19.70
CA SER A 173 -9.86 28.48 -19.96
C SER A 173 -10.65 28.96 -18.73
N ARG A 174 -10.65 30.28 -18.49
CA ARG A 174 -11.28 30.87 -17.29
C ARG A 174 -12.79 30.66 -17.21
N ASP A 175 -13.46 30.55 -18.35
CA ASP A 175 -14.92 30.35 -18.40
C ASP A 175 -15.35 28.97 -17.88
N GLU A 176 -14.42 28.01 -17.81
CA GLU A 176 -14.67 26.66 -17.27
C GLU A 176 -14.52 26.60 -15.74
N ILE A 177 -14.06 27.69 -15.08
CA ILE A 177 -13.80 27.68 -13.63
C ILE A 177 -15.05 27.31 -12.83
N GLU A 178 -16.21 27.88 -13.14
CA GLU A 178 -17.45 27.61 -12.41
C GLU A 178 -17.87 26.13 -12.51
N LYS A 179 -17.68 25.53 -13.68
CA LYS A 179 -17.95 24.10 -13.92
C LYS A 179 -17.07 23.21 -13.04
N TYR A 180 -15.79 23.55 -12.88
CA TYR A 180 -14.86 22.78 -12.05
C TYR A 180 -15.02 23.02 -10.54
N VAL A 181 -15.58 24.16 -10.12
CA VAL A 181 -16.07 24.36 -8.74
C VAL A 181 -17.18 23.35 -8.42
N GLU A 182 -18.10 23.10 -9.36
CA GLU A 182 -19.14 22.08 -9.17
C GLU A 182 -18.57 20.64 -9.17
N VAL A 183 -17.55 20.36 -10.00
CA VAL A 183 -16.82 19.07 -9.98
C VAL A 183 -16.24 18.78 -8.59
N GLU A 184 -15.62 19.79 -7.97
CA GLU A 184 -15.00 19.65 -6.65
C GLU A 184 -16.02 19.29 -5.56
N LYS A 185 -17.18 19.95 -5.55
CA LYS A 185 -18.28 19.66 -4.59
C LYS A 185 -18.74 18.19 -4.69
N VAL A 186 -18.80 17.65 -5.90
CA VAL A 186 -19.18 16.25 -6.14
C VAL A 186 -18.08 15.27 -5.67
N CYS A 187 -16.81 15.59 -5.91
CA CYS A 187 -15.66 14.77 -5.52
C CYS A 187 -15.45 14.69 -4.00
N PHE A 188 -15.44 15.84 -3.30
CA PHE A 188 -15.18 15.91 -1.85
C PHE A 188 -16.21 15.15 -1.01
N THR A 189 -17.46 15.11 -1.47
CA THR A 189 -18.54 14.43 -0.76
C THR A 189 -18.39 12.90 -0.77
N LYS A 190 -17.62 12.31 -1.71
CA LYS A 190 -17.66 10.86 -1.98
C LYS A 190 -16.35 10.09 -1.76
N VAL A 191 -15.17 10.69 -1.97
CA VAL A 191 -13.92 9.90 -2.14
C VAL A 191 -12.97 9.99 -0.96
N PHE A 192 -12.51 11.18 -0.58
CA PHE A 192 -11.51 11.33 0.50
C PHE A 192 -12.07 10.91 1.87
N THR A 193 -13.31 11.29 2.17
CA THR A 193 -13.97 10.88 3.42
C THR A 193 -14.16 9.37 3.52
N LYS A 194 -14.30 8.65 2.39
CA LYS A 194 -14.55 7.20 2.38
C LYS A 194 -13.26 6.40 2.41
N ILE A 195 -12.26 6.79 1.62
CA ILE A 195 -10.93 6.15 1.57
C ILE A 195 -10.22 6.29 2.92
N PHE A 196 -10.22 7.48 3.53
CA PHE A 196 -9.59 7.68 4.84
C PHE A 196 -10.40 7.08 6.00
N LYS A 197 -11.75 7.08 5.95
CA LYS A 197 -12.55 6.37 6.97
C LYS A 197 -12.38 4.86 6.87
N GLN A 198 -12.19 4.30 5.68
CA GLN A 198 -12.04 2.86 5.47
C GLN A 198 -10.61 2.39 5.84
N ALA A 199 -9.59 3.18 5.54
CA ALA A 199 -8.22 2.94 6.03
C ALA A 199 -8.14 3.07 7.56
N ASN A 200 -8.80 4.08 8.15
CA ASN A 200 -8.84 4.25 9.61
C ASN A 200 -9.70 3.19 10.31
N SER A 201 -10.82 2.73 9.75
CA SER A 201 -11.66 1.69 10.35
C SER A 201 -11.02 0.30 10.29
N LEU A 202 -10.30 -0.01 9.20
CA LEU A 202 -9.58 -1.28 9.05
C LEU A 202 -8.33 -1.33 9.93
N SER A 203 -7.59 -0.22 10.05
CA SER A 203 -6.48 -0.10 11.00
C SER A 203 -6.99 -0.23 12.44
N TYR A 204 -7.99 0.56 12.83
CA TYR A 204 -8.49 0.54 14.21
C TYR A 204 -9.14 -0.80 14.60
N SER A 205 -9.87 -1.47 13.70
CA SER A 205 -10.51 -2.76 13.99
C SER A 205 -9.50 -3.92 14.03
N PHE A 206 -8.48 -3.93 13.18
CA PHE A 206 -7.46 -4.99 13.17
C PHE A 206 -6.53 -4.87 14.39
N PHE A 207 -6.12 -3.65 14.76
CA PHE A 207 -5.33 -3.39 15.96
C PHE A 207 -6.14 -3.63 17.25
N LYS A 208 -7.43 -3.26 17.29
CA LYS A 208 -8.30 -3.51 18.46
C LYS A 208 -8.72 -4.99 18.60
N ALA A 209 -8.87 -5.71 17.50
CA ALA A 209 -9.20 -7.14 17.51
C ALA A 209 -8.05 -8.00 18.05
N ARG A 210 -6.80 -7.64 17.75
CA ARG A 210 -5.61 -8.38 18.24
C ARG A 210 -5.15 -7.95 19.64
N ALA A 211 -5.44 -6.70 20.04
CA ALA A 211 -5.23 -6.25 21.43
C ALA A 211 -6.23 -6.88 22.42
N ARG A 212 -7.47 -7.18 21.99
CA ARG A 212 -8.44 -7.89 22.85
C ARG A 212 -8.14 -9.38 23.03
N SER A 213 -7.59 -10.04 22.01
CA SER A 213 -7.19 -11.46 22.11
C SER A 213 -5.95 -11.72 22.98
N LEU A 214 -5.28 -10.69 23.47
CA LEU A 214 -4.11 -10.78 24.35
C LEU A 214 -4.39 -10.33 25.79
N ILE A 215 -5.63 -9.92 26.12
CA ILE A 215 -6.06 -9.51 27.47
C ILE A 215 -7.00 -10.56 28.11
N GLU A 216 -7.40 -11.60 27.37
CA GLU A 216 -8.26 -12.69 27.87
C GLU A 216 -7.55 -14.07 27.90
N LEU A 217 -6.25 -14.10 28.22
CA LEU A 217 -5.54 -15.32 28.64
C LEU A 217 -4.68 -15.03 29.88
#